data_AF-A0A1C6APK1-F1
#
_entry.id   AF-A0A1C6APK1-F1
#
_cell.length_a   1.000
_cell.length_b   1.000
_cell.length_c   1.000
_cell.angle_alpha   90.00
_cell.angle_beta   90.00
_cell.angle_gamma   90.00
#
_symmetry.space_group_name_H-M   'P 1'
#
loop_
_entity.id
_entity.type
_entity.pdbx_description
1 polymer ?
#
loop_
_entity_poly.entity_id
_entity_poly.type
_entity_poly.pdbx_seq_one_letter_code
_entity_poly.pdbx_strand_id
1 'polypeptide(L)'
;MENMRLISLIVLTSVLTLMVGCNSDVNKNENLNVSNQKHSNENYVENNIKKEENDKEDLTQKLKEKSYSSESNPKELTMEESLKYVKSVLPKGIEEVESKFEKEVGVTEVIYKCGDSKFEVRYMHPYKQDGNMVDEYDLNKTVGISFKELDK
;
A
#
# COMPACT_ATOMS: atom_id res chain seq x y z
N MET A 1 -21.96 -37.30 -7.06
CA MET A 1 -21.95 -36.76 -5.69
C MET A 1 -21.49 -35.33 -5.77
N GLU A 2 -22.47 -34.44 -5.78
CA GLU A 2 -22.30 -33.00 -5.81
C GLU A 2 -21.78 -32.54 -4.46
N ASN A 3 -20.64 -31.85 -4.44
CA ASN A 3 -20.16 -31.14 -3.27
C ASN A 3 -20.30 -29.64 -3.55
N MET A 4 -21.48 -29.10 -3.19
CA MET A 4 -21.67 -27.66 -3.01
C MET A 4 -20.69 -27.16 -1.96
N ARG A 5 -19.85 -26.17 -2.33
CA ARG A 5 -19.14 -25.33 -1.35
C ARG A 5 -19.65 -23.90 -1.49
N LEU A 6 -20.50 -23.55 -0.53
CA LEU A 6 -21.04 -22.23 -0.27
C LEU A 6 -20.03 -21.46 0.58
N ILE A 7 -19.39 -20.41 0.07
CA ILE A 7 -18.63 -19.46 0.92
C ILE A 7 -18.87 -18.02 0.46
N SER A 8 -19.89 -17.45 1.09
CA SER A 8 -20.00 -16.09 1.65
C SER A 8 -19.40 -14.90 0.89
N LEU A 9 -20.26 -14.17 0.17
CA LEU A 9 -20.07 -12.78 -0.24
C LEU A 9 -20.26 -11.85 0.97
N ILE A 10 -19.18 -11.27 1.49
CA ILE A 10 -19.29 -10.17 2.47
C ILE A 10 -19.38 -8.86 1.68
N VAL A 11 -20.62 -8.36 1.56
CA VAL A 11 -20.95 -7.02 1.10
C VAL A 11 -20.69 -6.07 2.27
N LEU A 12 -19.63 -5.27 2.23
CA LEU A 12 -19.47 -4.17 3.17
C LEU A 12 -19.89 -2.87 2.49
N THR A 13 -21.08 -2.43 2.87
CA THR A 13 -21.78 -1.24 2.37
C THR A 13 -21.04 0.05 2.72
N SER A 14 -20.82 0.88 1.71
CA SER A 14 -20.35 2.26 1.79
C SER A 14 -21.36 3.16 2.51
N VAL A 15 -20.94 3.85 3.58
CA VAL A 15 -21.68 4.99 4.14
C VAL A 15 -20.97 6.27 3.73
N LEU A 16 -21.51 6.92 2.70
CA LEU A 16 -21.13 8.27 2.28
C LEU A 16 -22.04 9.24 3.05
N THR A 17 -21.50 10.00 4.01
CA THR A 17 -22.22 11.13 4.60
C THR A 17 -21.74 12.44 3.96
N LEU A 18 -22.49 12.90 2.97
CA LEU A 18 -22.40 14.26 2.46
C LEU A 18 -23.02 15.21 3.49
N MET A 19 -22.21 16.05 4.13
CA MET A 19 -22.72 17.24 4.82
C MET A 19 -22.69 18.42 3.86
N VAL A 20 -23.87 18.78 3.37
CA VAL A 20 -24.15 20.01 2.64
C VAL A 20 -24.31 21.12 3.67
N GLY A 21 -23.36 22.06 3.70
CA GLY A 21 -23.47 23.32 4.43
C GLY A 21 -23.74 24.47 3.47
N CYS A 22 -25.01 24.72 3.17
CA CYS A 22 -25.44 26.04 2.68
C CYS A 22 -25.83 26.88 3.89
N ASN A 23 -25.31 28.10 3.98
CA ASN A 23 -26.17 29.26 4.18
C ASN A 23 -25.45 30.57 3.82
N SER A 24 -26.25 31.43 3.19
CA SER A 24 -25.97 32.73 2.60
C SER A 24 -25.71 33.81 3.64
N ASP A 25 -25.03 34.90 3.26
CA ASP A 25 -25.66 36.23 3.32
C ASP A 25 -24.87 37.37 2.63
N VAL A 26 -25.63 38.11 1.83
CA VAL A 26 -25.65 39.57 1.61
C VAL A 26 -24.48 40.29 0.91
N ASN A 27 -24.88 40.81 -0.25
CA ASN A 27 -24.32 41.83 -1.12
C ASN A 27 -23.95 43.15 -0.40
N LYS A 28 -22.71 43.63 -0.61
CA LYS A 28 -22.41 45.08 -0.64
C LYS A 28 -21.23 45.35 -1.59
N ASN A 29 -21.57 45.94 -2.72
CA ASN A 29 -20.66 46.52 -3.70
C ASN A 29 -20.04 47.80 -3.12
N GLU A 30 -18.73 47.83 -2.87
CA GLU A 30 -17.94 49.06 -2.91
C GLU A 30 -16.60 48.79 -3.63
N ASN A 31 -16.42 49.53 -4.71
CA ASN A 31 -15.33 49.52 -5.66
C ASN A 31 -14.07 50.11 -5.00
N LEU A 32 -12.95 49.38 -4.92
CA LEU A 32 -11.63 49.97 -4.67
C LEU A 32 -10.48 49.07 -5.17
N ASN A 33 -9.92 49.49 -6.30
CA ASN A 33 -8.50 49.53 -6.65
C ASN A 33 -7.71 48.22 -6.81
N VAL A 34 -7.60 47.82 -8.08
CA VAL A 34 -6.42 47.34 -8.83
C VAL A 34 -5.13 46.97 -8.04
N SER A 35 -4.67 45.75 -8.36
CA SER A 35 -3.31 45.19 -8.27
C SER A 35 -2.77 44.77 -6.90
N ASN A 36 -2.70 43.45 -6.72
CA ASN A 36 -1.61 42.67 -6.06
C ASN A 36 -2.15 41.47 -5.26
N GLN A 37 -2.80 40.50 -5.92
CA GLN A 37 -3.12 39.20 -5.31
C GLN A 37 -3.01 38.03 -6.30
N LYS A 38 -2.04 38.04 -7.21
CA LYS A 38 -1.80 36.90 -8.11
C LYS A 38 -0.48 36.17 -7.88
N HIS A 39 0.46 36.73 -7.11
CA HIS A 39 1.81 36.16 -6.99
C HIS A 39 2.02 35.28 -5.75
N SER A 40 1.07 35.28 -4.80
CA SER A 40 1.20 34.57 -3.52
C SER A 40 0.66 33.13 -3.55
N ASN A 41 -0.27 32.83 -4.46
CA ASN A 41 -0.95 31.53 -4.52
C ASN A 41 -0.18 30.50 -5.36
N GLU A 42 0.49 30.92 -6.43
CA GLU A 42 1.29 30.03 -7.30
C GLU A 42 2.48 29.44 -6.55
N ASN A 43 3.21 30.26 -5.78
CA ASN A 43 4.34 29.78 -4.97
C ASN A 43 3.91 28.82 -3.86
N TYR A 44 2.75 29.03 -3.22
CA TYR A 44 2.28 28.13 -2.17
C TYR A 44 1.86 26.78 -2.76
N VAL A 45 1.14 26.77 -3.88
CA VAL A 45 0.72 25.54 -4.56
C VAL A 45 1.92 24.78 -5.12
N GLU A 46 2.85 25.47 -5.79
CA GLU A 46 4.04 24.85 -6.36
C GLU A 46 4.98 24.27 -5.29
N ASN A 47 5.16 24.96 -4.15
CA ASN A 47 5.98 24.45 -3.05
C ASN A 47 5.35 23.25 -2.33
N ASN A 48 4.01 23.20 -2.21
CA ASN A 48 3.33 22.03 -1.63
C ASN A 48 3.39 20.83 -2.57
N ILE A 49 3.20 21.02 -3.88
CA ILE A 49 3.34 19.95 -4.88
C ILE A 49 4.77 19.38 -4.87
N LYS A 50 5.80 20.24 -4.92
CA LYS A 50 7.21 19.81 -4.85
C LYS A 50 7.53 19.08 -3.56
N LYS A 51 6.92 19.49 -2.44
CA LYS A 51 7.13 18.83 -1.16
C LYS A 51 6.47 17.44 -1.11
N GLU A 52 5.24 17.32 -1.58
CA GLU A 52 4.54 16.03 -1.69
C GLU A 52 5.26 15.05 -2.63
N GLU A 53 5.78 15.54 -3.76
CA GLU A 53 6.58 14.72 -4.69
C GLU A 53 7.88 14.22 -4.04
N ASN A 54 8.61 15.10 -3.35
CA ASN A 54 9.84 14.72 -2.62
C ASN A 54 9.56 13.72 -1.49
N ASP A 55 8.48 13.92 -0.73
CA ASP A 55 8.10 13.03 0.37
C ASP A 55 7.70 11.63 -0.14
N LYS A 56 7.08 11.54 -1.31
CA LYS A 56 6.72 10.27 -1.97
C LYS A 56 7.94 9.54 -2.55
N GLU A 57 8.87 10.28 -3.16
CA GLU A 57 10.12 9.71 -3.67
C GLU A 57 10.96 9.12 -2.52
N ASP A 58 11.01 9.82 -1.38
CA ASP A 58 11.68 9.38 -0.15
C ASP A 58 11.07 8.10 0.42
N LEU A 59 9.72 7.99 0.46
CA LEU A 59 9.06 6.76 0.93
C LEU A 59 9.32 5.57 -0.01
N THR A 60 9.22 5.79 -1.33
CA THR A 60 9.47 4.75 -2.32
C THR A 60 10.90 4.22 -2.22
N GLN A 61 11.88 5.11 -2.06
CA GLN A 61 13.28 4.73 -1.88
C GLN A 61 13.47 3.93 -0.58
N LYS A 62 12.90 4.39 0.54
CA LYS A 62 12.97 3.69 1.83
C LYS A 62 12.41 2.26 1.75
N LEU A 63 11.28 2.06 1.08
CA LEU A 63 10.68 0.73 0.90
C LEU A 63 11.57 -0.18 0.03
N LYS A 64 12.19 0.36 -1.01
CA LYS A 64 13.16 -0.38 -1.84
C LYS A 64 14.39 -0.80 -1.03
N GLU A 65 14.94 0.06 -0.20
CA GLU A 65 16.10 -0.25 0.65
C GLU A 65 15.81 -1.32 1.72
N LYS A 66 14.54 -1.49 2.12
CA LYS A 66 14.10 -2.58 3.00
C LYS A 66 13.80 -3.86 2.24
N SER A 67 13.66 -3.81 0.92
CA SER A 67 13.40 -5.00 0.12
C SER A 67 14.66 -5.84 -0.03
N TYR A 68 14.49 -7.17 -0.06
CA TYR A 68 15.55 -8.12 -0.38
C TYR A 68 14.97 -9.29 -1.18
N SER A 69 15.77 -9.85 -2.08
CA SER A 69 15.30 -10.89 -3.01
C SER A 69 15.97 -12.23 -2.73
N SER A 70 15.30 -13.32 -3.11
CA SER A 70 15.86 -14.66 -3.09
C SER A 70 17.08 -14.83 -4.00
N GLU A 71 17.20 -14.02 -5.07
CA GLU A 71 18.24 -14.16 -6.08
C GLU A 71 19.53 -13.39 -5.73
N SER A 72 19.39 -12.24 -5.06
CA SER A 72 20.52 -11.35 -4.79
C SER A 72 21.04 -11.41 -3.36
N ASN A 73 20.14 -11.52 -2.37
CA ASN A 73 20.48 -11.53 -0.96
C ASN A 73 19.42 -12.32 -0.18
N PRO A 74 19.39 -13.66 -0.35
CA PRO A 74 18.37 -14.49 0.27
C PRO A 74 18.52 -14.46 1.78
N LYS A 75 17.40 -14.26 2.46
CA LYS A 75 17.31 -14.37 3.91
C LYS A 75 16.08 -15.19 4.26
N GLU A 76 16.34 -16.43 4.72
CA GLU A 76 15.29 -17.31 5.18
C GLU A 76 14.73 -16.81 6.52
N LEU A 77 13.40 -16.69 6.58
CA LEU A 77 12.62 -16.35 7.76
C LEU A 77 11.41 -17.27 7.82
N THR A 78 10.96 -17.58 9.04
CA THR A 78 9.61 -18.13 9.23
C THR A 78 8.56 -17.09 8.85
N MET A 79 7.35 -17.51 8.48
CA MET A 79 6.26 -16.56 8.20
C MET A 79 5.98 -15.60 9.37
N GLU A 80 6.11 -16.07 10.62
CA GLU A 80 5.93 -15.21 11.79
C GLU A 80 6.97 -14.08 11.85
N GLU A 81 8.25 -14.40 11.60
CA GLU A 81 9.32 -13.42 11.55
C GLU A 81 9.16 -12.45 10.37
N SER A 82 8.72 -12.96 9.21
CA SER A 82 8.43 -12.16 8.02
C SER A 82 7.30 -11.16 8.28
N LEU A 83 6.24 -11.58 8.95
CA LEU A 83 5.14 -10.69 9.35
C LEU A 83 5.59 -9.64 10.37
N LYS A 84 6.41 -10.01 11.36
CA LYS A 84 7.01 -9.06 12.30
C LYS A 84 7.89 -8.04 11.58
N TYR A 85 8.69 -8.49 10.62
CA TYR A 85 9.54 -7.64 9.81
C TYR A 85 8.72 -6.64 8.99
N VAL A 86 7.70 -7.10 8.27
CA VAL A 86 6.81 -6.24 7.46
C VAL A 86 6.12 -5.19 8.33
N LYS A 87 5.60 -5.58 9.50
CA LYS A 87 5.01 -4.63 10.48
C LYS A 87 6.01 -3.62 11.06
N SER A 88 7.31 -3.91 11.01
CA SER A 88 8.36 -2.97 11.43
C SER A 88 8.76 -1.98 10.33
N VAL A 89 8.50 -2.32 9.07
CA VAL A 89 8.82 -1.49 7.90
C VAL A 89 7.65 -0.58 7.54
N LEU A 90 6.43 -1.13 7.53
CA LEU A 90 5.24 -0.39 7.16
C LEU A 90 4.72 0.49 8.31
N PRO A 91 3.89 1.51 8.01
CA PRO A 91 3.25 2.32 9.05
C PRO A 91 2.46 1.49 10.06
N LYS A 92 2.32 2.01 11.28
CA LYS A 92 1.49 1.36 12.31
C LYS A 92 0.01 1.42 11.91
N GLY A 93 -0.74 0.38 12.28
CA GLY A 93 -2.18 0.30 12.00
C GLY A 93 -2.51 -0.16 10.58
N ILE A 94 -1.58 -0.83 9.90
CA ILE A 94 -1.85 -1.49 8.62
C ILE A 94 -2.90 -2.60 8.77
N GLU A 95 -3.76 -2.71 7.78
CA GLU A 95 -4.77 -3.76 7.63
C GLU A 95 -4.54 -4.50 6.32
N GLU A 96 -4.57 -5.83 6.37
CA GLU A 96 -4.56 -6.66 5.16
C GLU A 96 -5.91 -6.54 4.45
N VAL A 97 -5.90 -6.19 3.16
CA VAL A 97 -7.13 -6.04 2.36
C VAL A 97 -7.23 -7.04 1.21
N GLU A 98 -6.10 -7.57 0.74
CA GLU A 98 -6.06 -8.58 -0.31
C GLU A 98 -4.81 -9.47 -0.12
N SER A 99 -4.94 -10.76 -0.44
CA SER A 99 -3.84 -11.72 -0.40
C SER A 99 -4.04 -12.78 -1.48
N LYS A 100 -2.99 -13.03 -2.26
CA LYS A 100 -3.01 -13.95 -3.40
C LYS A 100 -1.69 -14.70 -3.52
N PHE A 101 -1.77 -16.01 -3.69
CA PHE A 101 -0.60 -16.85 -3.99
C PHE A 101 -0.44 -17.07 -5.50
N GLU A 102 0.70 -16.67 -6.03
CA GLU A 102 1.15 -16.89 -7.41
C GLU A 102 1.98 -18.18 -7.48
N LYS A 103 1.30 -19.31 -7.69
CA LYS A 103 1.91 -20.64 -7.78
C LYS A 103 3.09 -20.72 -8.75
N GLU A 104 3.03 -20.02 -9.89
CA GLU A 104 4.02 -20.15 -10.97
C GLU A 104 5.41 -19.65 -10.57
N VAL A 105 5.47 -18.74 -9.59
CA VAL A 105 6.71 -18.10 -9.15
C VAL A 105 6.94 -18.25 -7.64
N GLY A 106 6.03 -18.92 -6.92
CA GLY A 106 6.16 -19.15 -5.49
C GLY A 106 6.07 -17.87 -4.66
N VAL A 107 5.25 -16.92 -5.07
CA VAL A 107 5.12 -15.62 -4.40
C VAL A 107 3.74 -15.47 -3.80
N THR A 108 3.67 -15.06 -2.53
CA THR A 108 2.43 -14.54 -1.96
C THR A 108 2.46 -13.02 -2.04
N GLU A 109 1.55 -12.43 -2.80
CA GLU A 109 1.32 -10.99 -2.87
C GLU A 109 0.23 -10.60 -1.86
N VAL A 110 0.51 -9.60 -1.04
CA VAL A 110 -0.42 -9.07 -0.04
C VAL A 110 -0.51 -7.56 -0.17
N ILE A 111 -1.74 -7.05 -0.20
CA ILE A 111 -2.02 -5.62 -0.20
C ILE A 111 -2.42 -5.21 1.22
N TYR A 112 -1.65 -4.29 1.79
CA TYR A 112 -1.94 -3.64 3.06
C TYR A 112 -2.48 -2.24 2.83
N LYS A 113 -3.44 -1.80 3.64
CA LYS A 113 -3.99 -0.44 3.64
C LYS A 113 -3.65 0.26 4.96
N CYS A 114 -3.29 1.54 4.88
CA CYS A 114 -3.16 2.41 6.03
C CYS A 114 -3.63 3.82 5.65
N GLY A 115 -4.77 4.26 6.20
CA GLY A 115 -5.43 5.48 5.74
C GLY A 115 -5.78 5.39 4.25
N ASP A 116 -5.32 6.37 3.46
CA ASP A 116 -5.53 6.41 2.01
C ASP A 116 -4.42 5.73 1.20
N SER A 117 -3.34 5.29 1.84
CA SER A 117 -2.21 4.62 1.16
C SER A 117 -2.40 3.12 1.13
N LYS A 118 -1.92 2.49 0.05
CA LYS A 118 -1.86 1.04 -0.12
C LYS A 118 -0.41 0.62 -0.36
N PHE A 119 -0.05 -0.53 0.19
CA PHE A 119 1.28 -1.12 0.09
C PHE A 119 1.17 -2.55 -0.40
N GLU A 120 1.86 -2.86 -1.49
CA GLU A 120 2.07 -4.22 -1.96
C GLU A 120 3.31 -4.78 -1.25
N VAL A 121 3.14 -5.96 -0.67
CA VAL A 121 4.21 -6.75 -0.07
C VAL A 121 4.22 -8.11 -0.74
N ARG A 122 5.37 -8.50 -1.29
CA ARG A 122 5.54 -9.80 -1.94
C ARG A 122 6.46 -10.67 -1.10
N TYR A 123 5.97 -11.83 -0.66
CA TYR A 123 6.69 -12.84 0.09
C TYR A 123 7.15 -13.94 -0.86
N MET A 124 8.46 -14.08 -1.06
CA MET A 124 9.05 -15.09 -1.96
C MET A 124 9.30 -16.37 -1.14
N HIS A 125 8.63 -17.46 -1.51
CA HIS A 125 8.73 -18.73 -0.80
C HIS A 125 9.82 -19.63 -1.41
N PRO A 126 10.65 -20.31 -0.59
CA PRO A 126 11.59 -21.28 -1.11
C PRO A 126 10.87 -22.56 -1.56
N TYR A 127 11.54 -23.39 -2.36
CA TYR A 127 11.08 -24.76 -2.59
C TYR A 127 11.19 -25.60 -1.32
N LYS A 128 10.31 -26.60 -1.18
CA LYS A 128 10.43 -27.62 -0.14
C LYS A 128 11.73 -28.40 -0.33
N GLN A 129 12.40 -28.70 0.78
CA GLN A 129 13.66 -29.46 0.75
C GLN A 129 13.44 -30.98 0.77
N ASP A 130 12.21 -31.44 0.64
CA ASP A 130 11.88 -32.87 0.54
C ASP A 130 12.34 -33.35 -0.84
N GLY A 131 13.48 -34.06 -0.88
CA GLY A 131 14.32 -34.35 -2.06
C GLY A 131 13.68 -35.04 -3.27
N ASN A 132 12.35 -35.11 -3.35
CA ASN A 132 11.57 -35.64 -4.47
C ASN A 132 10.58 -34.62 -5.08
N MET A 133 10.39 -33.41 -4.51
CA MET A 133 9.39 -32.44 -4.97
C MET A 133 10.02 -31.07 -5.23
N VAL A 134 10.64 -30.94 -6.40
CA VAL A 134 11.28 -29.69 -6.88
C VAL A 134 10.28 -28.61 -7.31
N ASP A 135 8.98 -28.90 -7.34
CA ASP A 135 7.94 -27.99 -7.85
C ASP A 135 6.96 -27.48 -6.77
N GLU A 136 7.21 -27.77 -5.50
CA GLU A 136 6.37 -27.31 -4.39
C GLU A 136 7.08 -26.26 -3.54
N TYR A 137 6.40 -25.15 -3.26
CA TYR A 137 6.89 -24.10 -2.39
C TYR A 137 6.56 -24.36 -0.91
N ASP A 138 7.50 -24.03 -0.01
CA ASP A 138 7.27 -24.02 1.43
C ASP A 138 6.68 -22.68 1.86
N LEU A 139 5.35 -22.65 1.96
CA LEU A 139 4.60 -21.45 2.34
C LEU A 139 4.79 -21.04 3.81
N ASN A 140 5.47 -21.85 4.63
CA ASN A 140 5.74 -21.53 6.04
C ASN A 140 6.99 -20.66 6.21
N LYS A 141 7.71 -20.38 5.13
CA LYS A 141 8.95 -19.63 5.13
C LYS A 141 9.00 -18.64 3.98
N THR A 142 9.87 -17.65 4.10
CA THR A 142 10.20 -16.72 3.02
C THR A 142 11.70 -16.62 2.87
N VAL A 143 12.19 -16.45 1.66
CA VAL A 143 13.60 -16.17 1.35
C VAL A 143 13.84 -14.78 0.75
N GLY A 144 12.76 -14.08 0.41
CA GLY A 144 12.76 -12.71 -0.09
C GLY A 144 11.48 -11.97 0.30
N ILE A 145 11.57 -10.67 0.52
CA ILE A 145 10.44 -9.78 0.81
C ILE A 145 10.66 -8.48 0.05
N SER A 146 9.70 -8.08 -0.80
CA SER A 146 9.73 -6.77 -1.47
C SER A 146 8.53 -5.91 -1.10
N PHE A 147 8.76 -4.60 -1.06
CA PHE A 147 7.76 -3.59 -0.71
C PHE A 147 7.58 -2.60 -1.86
N LYS A 148 6.34 -2.19 -2.09
CA LYS A 148 6.00 -1.17 -3.07
C LYS A 148 4.79 -0.38 -2.58
N GLU A 149 4.87 0.95 -2.61
CA GLU A 149 3.68 1.78 -2.45
C GLU A 149 2.87 1.74 -3.75
N LEU A 150 1.56 1.58 -3.63
CA LEU A 150 0.65 1.61 -4.77
C LEU A 150 0.09 3.02 -4.92
N ASP A 151 0.15 3.54 -6.13
CA ASP A 151 -0.46 4.82 -6.48
C ASP A 151 -1.97 4.78 -6.21
N LYS A 152 -2.52 5.90 -5.71
CA LYS A 152 -3.95 6.07 -5.42
C LYS A 152 -4.80 6.08 -6.67
#